data_AF-A0A0Q9JAY4-F1
#
_entry.id   AF-A0A0Q9JAY4-F1
#
_cell.length_a   1.000
_cell.length_b   1.000
_cell.length_c   1.000
_cell.angle_alpha   90.00
_cell.angle_beta   90.00
_cell.angle_gamma   90.00
#
_symmetry.space_group_name_H-M   'P 1'
#
loop_
_entity.id
_entity.type
_entity.pdbx_description
1 polymer ?
#
loop_
_entity_poly.entity_id
_entity_poly.type
_entity_poly.pdbx_seq_one_letter_code
_entity_poly.pdbx_strand_id
1 'polypeptide(L)'
;MKELDIRIFGAGKIEFRFENYLDLDPSRKDEYGVPKIQVHYSYSETDKQVIRQTIQGVKHVSSIVGAPLISRNGRPALCLLRPGQEFHLHRNLSNRQ
;
A
#
# COMPACT_ATOMS: atom_id res chain seq x y z
N MET A 1 12.18 24.59 -17.47
CA MET A 1 11.64 23.24 -17.75
C MET A 1 10.87 22.80 -16.50
N LYS A 2 9.64 22.30 -16.61
CA LYS A 2 8.89 21.80 -15.44
C LYS A 2 9.35 20.37 -15.13
N GLU A 3 9.65 20.10 -13.87
CA GLU A 3 9.92 18.76 -13.38
C GLU A 3 8.62 17.94 -13.41
N LEU A 4 8.69 16.70 -13.90
CA LEU A 4 7.55 15.78 -13.98
C LEU A 4 7.73 14.69 -12.93
N ASP A 5 6.81 14.64 -11.97
CA ASP A 5 6.76 13.55 -10.98
C ASP A 5 6.13 12.30 -11.61
N ILE A 6 6.89 11.21 -11.66
CA ILE A 6 6.44 9.90 -12.16
C ILE A 6 6.18 8.98 -10.97
N ARG A 7 5.02 8.30 -10.98
CA ARG A 7 4.70 7.24 -10.01
C ARG A 7 4.73 5.89 -10.70
N ILE A 8 5.44 4.95 -10.12
CA ILE A 8 5.53 3.57 -10.60
C ILE A 8 4.84 2.67 -9.57
N PHE A 9 3.90 1.85 -10.04
CA PHE A 9 3.20 0.86 -9.24
C PHE A 9 3.59 -0.53 -9.70
N GLY A 10 3.78 -1.44 -8.75
CA GLY A 10 3.99 -2.86 -9.02
C GLY A 10 2.98 -3.67 -8.22
N ALA A 11 2.31 -4.60 -8.89
CA ALA A 11 1.36 -5.51 -8.28
C ALA A 11 1.89 -6.94 -8.35
N GLY A 12 1.53 -7.75 -7.36
CA GLY A 12 1.91 -9.15 -7.28
C GLY A 12 0.78 -9.97 -6.68
N LYS A 13 0.67 -11.23 -7.11
CA LYS A 13 -0.28 -12.17 -6.51
C LYS A 13 0.26 -12.61 -5.14
N ILE A 14 -0.65 -12.69 -4.18
CA ILE A 14 -0.37 -13.18 -2.82
C ILE A 14 -1.07 -14.51 -2.57
N GLU A 15 -0.62 -15.23 -1.55
CA GLU A 15 -1.22 -16.49 -1.10
C GLU A 15 -2.56 -16.27 -0.40
N PHE A 16 -3.51 -17.17 -0.68
CA PHE A 16 -4.71 -17.28 0.14
C PHE A 16 -4.36 -17.97 1.46
N ARG A 17 -4.80 -17.40 2.58
CA ARG A 17 -4.54 -17.92 3.91
C ARG A 17 -5.78 -17.81 4.77
N PHE A 18 -6.12 -18.89 5.46
CA PHE A 18 -7.26 -18.91 6.38
C PHE A 18 -7.05 -17.94 7.56
N GLU A 19 -5.81 -17.77 8.01
CA GLU A 19 -5.47 -16.84 9.09
C GLU A 19 -5.65 -15.36 8.70
N ASN A 20 -5.79 -15.07 7.40
CA ASN A 20 -6.08 -13.72 6.92
C ASN A 20 -7.61 -13.57 6.77
N TYR A 21 -8.25 -12.82 7.65
CA TYR A 21 -9.71 -12.69 7.69
C TYR A 21 -10.17 -11.29 8.13
N LEU A 22 -11.47 -11.06 7.98
CA LEU A 22 -12.18 -9.84 8.40
C LEU A 22 -13.17 -10.19 9.49
N ASP A 23 -13.27 -9.34 10.50
CA ASP A 23 -14.34 -9.39 11.50
C ASP A 23 -14.84 -7.98 11.84
N LEU A 24 -15.85 -7.92 12.69
CA LEU A 24 -16.43 -6.67 13.17
C LEU A 24 -16.07 -6.50 14.64
N ASP A 25 -15.52 -5.34 15.01
CA ASP A 25 -15.23 -5.02 16.39
C ASP A 25 -16.47 -4.37 17.05
N PRO A 26 -17.19 -5.08 17.93
CA PRO A 26 -18.42 -4.57 18.54
C PRO A 26 -18.18 -3.39 19.49
N SER A 27 -16.93 -3.20 19.96
CA SER A 27 -16.54 -2.11 20.85
C SER A 27 -16.29 -0.80 20.08
N ARG A 28 -16.06 -0.89 18.76
CA ARG A 28 -15.76 0.27 17.91
C ARG A 28 -16.89 0.45 16.91
N LYS A 29 -17.77 1.42 17.16
CA LYS A 29 -18.86 1.76 16.24
C LYS A 29 -18.57 3.01 15.43
N ASP A 30 -19.18 3.13 14.26
CA ASP A 30 -19.21 4.37 13.49
C ASP A 30 -20.32 5.32 13.98
N GLU A 31 -20.51 6.43 13.27
CA GLU A 31 -21.51 7.45 13.60
C GLU A 31 -22.97 6.96 13.53
N TYR A 32 -23.21 5.82 12.88
CA TYR A 32 -24.53 5.19 12.75
C TYR A 32 -24.71 4.01 13.73
N GLY A 33 -23.73 3.77 14.61
CA GLY A 33 -23.78 2.66 15.57
C GLY A 33 -23.40 1.30 14.99
N VAL A 34 -22.88 1.25 13.75
CA VAL A 34 -22.46 0.01 13.09
C VAL A 34 -21.04 -0.35 13.55
N PRO A 35 -20.79 -1.60 13.99
CA PRO A 35 -19.44 -2.09 14.31
C PRO A 35 -18.46 -1.89 13.14
N LYS A 36 -17.26 -1.39 13.43
CA LYS A 36 -16.21 -1.14 12.45
C LYS A 36 -15.53 -2.44 12.05
N ILE A 37 -15.14 -2.52 10.78
CA ILE A 37 -14.36 -3.64 10.25
C ILE A 37 -12.97 -3.63 10.90
N GLN A 38 -12.55 -4.81 11.35
CA GLN A 38 -11.19 -5.12 11.77
C GLN A 38 -10.59 -6.14 10.80
N VAL A 39 -9.34 -5.88 10.41
CA VAL A 39 -8.61 -6.67 9.41
C VAL A 39 -7.46 -7.39 10.09
N HIS A 40 -7.48 -8.71 10.04
CA HIS A 40 -6.39 -9.56 10.51
C HIS A 40 -5.64 -10.05 9.28
N TYR A 41 -4.45 -9.49 9.06
CA TYR A 41 -3.70 -9.76 7.84
C TYR A 41 -2.19 -9.78 8.07
N SER A 42 -1.53 -10.78 7.51
CA SER A 42 -0.07 -10.86 7.45
C SER A 42 0.41 -11.45 6.12
N TYR A 43 1.59 -11.01 5.68
CA TYR A 43 2.26 -11.56 4.51
C TYR A 43 2.97 -12.86 4.84
N SER A 44 2.81 -13.87 4.00
CA SER A 44 3.63 -15.09 4.05
C SER A 44 5.07 -14.83 3.61
N GLU A 45 5.95 -15.82 3.77
CA GLU A 45 7.31 -15.74 3.20
C GLU A 45 7.28 -15.75 1.66
N THR A 46 6.35 -16.49 1.05
CA THR A 46 6.13 -16.45 -0.41
C THR A 46 5.71 -15.05 -0.86
N ASP A 47 4.78 -14.41 -0.15
CA ASP A 47 4.34 -13.05 -0.45
C ASP A 47 5.50 -12.05 -0.36
N LYS A 48 6.36 -12.21 0.66
CA LYS A 48 7.57 -11.38 0.81
C LYS A 48 8.54 -11.57 -0.34
N GLN A 49 8.65 -12.76 -0.91
CA GLN A 49 9.46 -12.99 -2.10
C GLN A 49 8.88 -12.26 -3.31
N VAL A 50 7.57 -12.34 -3.52
CA VAL A 50 6.87 -11.58 -4.57
C VAL A 50 7.11 -10.08 -4.40
N ILE A 51 6.96 -9.55 -3.18
CA ILE A 51 7.26 -8.14 -2.86
C ILE A 51 8.70 -7.77 -3.26
N ARG A 52 9.69 -8.60 -2.90
CA ARG A 52 11.09 -8.35 -3.26
C ARG A 52 11.29 -8.34 -4.77
N GLN A 53 10.67 -9.26 -5.49
CA GLN A 53 10.73 -9.30 -6.95
C GLN A 53 10.11 -8.04 -7.57
N THR A 54 8.94 -7.62 -7.08
CA THR A 54 8.28 -6.38 -7.51
C THR A 54 9.15 -5.16 -7.28
N ILE A 55 9.83 -5.08 -6.12
CA ILE A 55 10.78 -4.01 -5.81
C ILE A 55 11.92 -3.95 -6.85
N GLN A 56 12.47 -5.10 -7.25
CA GLN A 56 13.51 -5.13 -8.29
C GLN A 56 12.97 -4.70 -9.65
N GLY A 57 11.74 -5.10 -10.00
CA GLY A 57 11.07 -4.64 -11.21
C GLY A 57 10.92 -3.12 -11.26
N VAL A 58 10.47 -2.50 -10.16
CA VAL A 58 10.33 -1.03 -10.08
C VAL A 58 11.68 -0.32 -10.24
N LYS A 59 12.74 -0.83 -9.59
CA LYS A 59 14.10 -0.29 -9.74
C LYS A 59 14.59 -0.38 -11.18
N HIS A 60 14.34 -1.52 -11.84
CA HIS A 60 14.73 -1.74 -13.22
C HIS A 60 14.01 -0.78 -14.17
N VAL A 61 12.69 -0.63 -14.04
CA VAL A 61 11.90 0.32 -14.85
C VAL A 61 12.38 1.74 -14.64
N SER A 62 12.56 2.17 -13.37
CA SER A 62 13.10 3.49 -13.03
C SER A 62 14.43 3.79 -13.73
N SER A 63 15.34 2.80 -13.80
CA SER A 63 16.62 2.93 -14.50
C SER A 63 16.47 3.11 -16.00
N ILE A 64 15.54 2.39 -16.65
CA ILE A 64 15.34 2.44 -18.10
C ILE A 64 14.73 3.77 -18.52
N VAL A 65 13.72 4.24 -17.77
CA VAL A 65 13.00 5.47 -18.12
C VAL A 65 13.73 6.75 -17.68
N GLY A 66 14.89 6.62 -17.04
CA GLY A 66 15.66 7.76 -16.54
C GLY A 66 14.96 8.55 -15.44
N ALA A 67 14.05 7.92 -14.69
CA ALA A 67 13.31 8.55 -13.60
C ALA A 67 13.83 8.02 -12.26
N PRO A 68 14.82 8.69 -11.62
CA PRO A 68 15.42 8.19 -10.40
C PRO A 68 14.40 8.11 -9.26
N LEU A 69 14.52 7.06 -8.43
CA LEU A 69 13.73 6.92 -7.21
C LEU A 69 14.25 7.89 -6.15
N ILE A 70 13.48 8.94 -5.84
CA ILE A 70 13.88 10.01 -4.91
C ILE A 70 13.12 9.89 -3.59
N SER A 71 13.86 9.91 -2.48
CA SER A 71 13.30 10.07 -1.13
C SER A 71 12.98 11.55 -0.89
N ARG A 72 11.75 11.88 -0.48
CA ARG A 72 11.31 13.26 -0.22
C ARG A 72 10.63 13.38 1.13
N ASN A 73 10.95 14.43 1.89
CA ASN A 73 10.32 14.75 3.18
C ASN A 73 10.30 13.58 4.17
N GLY A 74 11.42 12.84 4.27
CA GLY A 74 11.56 11.68 5.15
C GLY A 74 10.79 10.43 4.72
N ARG A 75 10.13 10.44 3.54
CA ARG A 75 9.44 9.28 2.99
C ARG A 75 10.36 8.50 2.06
N PRO A 76 10.41 7.15 2.18
CA PRO A 76 11.25 6.34 1.32
C PRO A 76 10.79 6.47 -0.13
N ALA A 77 11.74 6.37 -1.06
CA ALA A 77 11.48 6.44 -2.49
C ALA A 77 10.60 5.27 -3.01
N LEU A 78 10.50 4.20 -2.23
CA LEU A 78 9.68 3.03 -2.51
C LEU A 78 8.99 2.59 -1.22
N CYS A 79 7.70 2.30 -1.29
CA CYS A 79 6.92 1.86 -0.15
C CYS A 79 5.87 0.82 -0.56
N LEU A 80 5.50 -0.06 0.36
CA LEU A 80 4.31 -0.87 0.21
C LEU A 80 3.06 0.01 0.37
N LEU A 81 2.04 -0.26 -0.44
CA LEU A 81 0.71 0.24 -0.17
C LEU A 81 0.11 -0.54 1.01
N ARG A 82 -0.70 0.13 1.83
CA ARG A 82 -1.44 -0.60 2.87
C ARG A 82 -2.37 -1.59 2.17
N PRO A 83 -2.52 -2.82 2.69
CA PRO A 83 -3.52 -3.75 2.18
C PRO A 83 -4.89 -3.07 2.05
N GLY A 84 -5.51 -3.18 0.87
CA GLY A 84 -6.80 -2.54 0.56
C GLY A 84 -6.76 -1.05 0.14
N GLN A 85 -5.59 -0.38 0.17
CA GLN A 85 -5.48 1.04 -0.19
C GLN A 85 -5.55 1.31 -1.70
N GLU A 86 -5.34 0.29 -2.54
CA GLU A 86 -5.27 0.45 -4.00
C GLU A 86 -6.63 0.80 -4.62
N PHE A 87 -7.73 0.43 -3.97
CA PHE A 87 -9.10 0.58 -4.49
C PHE A 87 -10.01 1.47 -3.64
N HIS A 88 -9.55 1.90 -2.46
CA HIS A 88 -10.27 2.85 -1.61
C HIS A 88 -9.46 4.16 -1.50
N LEU A 89 -9.72 5.09 -2.41
CA LEU A 89 -9.32 6.50 -2.27
C LEU A 89 -10.10 7.13 -1.10
N HIS A 90 -9.73 6.81 0.14
CA HIS A 90 -10.09 7.68 1.26
C HIS A 90 -9.25 8.95 1.12
N ARG A 91 -9.82 9.93 0.42
CA ARG A 91 -9.33 11.30 0.40
C ARG A 91 -9.43 11.82 1.83
N ASN A 92 -8.36 11.66 2.62
CA ASN A 92 -8.23 12.31 3.93
C ASN A 92 -8.07 13.82 3.71
N LEU A 93 -9.18 14.50 3.43
CA LEU A 93 -9.32 15.94 3.63
C LEU A 93 -9.62 16.18 5.11
N SER A 94 -8.63 15.97 5.97
CA SER A 94 -8.68 16.45 7.36
C SER A 94 -7.27 16.55 7.95
N ASN A 95 -6.46 17.39 7.32
CA ASN A 95 -5.55 18.27 8.06
C ASN A 95 -6.00 19.69 7.72
N ARG A 96 -6.98 20.20 8.46
CA ARG A 96 -7.06 21.63 8.70
C ARG A 96 -6.66 21.82 10.17
N GLN A 97 -5.51 22.48 10.34
CA GLN A 97 -5.27 23.30 11.51
C GLN A 97 -6.44 24.27 11.72
#